data_AF-A0A3D6CX96-F1
#
_entry.id   AF-A0A3D6CX96-F1
#
_cell.length_a   1.000
_cell.length_b   1.000
_cell.length_c   1.000
_cell.angle_alpha   90.00
_cell.angle_beta   90.00
_cell.angle_gamma   90.00
#
_symmetry.space_group_name_H-M   'P 1'
#
loop_
_entity.id
_entity.type
_entity.pdbx_description
1 polymer ?
#
loop_
_entity_poly.entity_id
_entity_poly.type
_entity_poly.pdbx_seq_one_letter_code
_entity_poly.pdbx_strand_id
1 'polypeptide(L)'
;MASPRALLSQLKQLKAARQPRPSPIVALYGSFDAFADKCMAEVQEGKLCPVDMPVVIACLRRWERDGDWRAQRRGNGVWEAAR
;
A
#
# COMPACT_ATOMS: atom_id res chain seq x y z
N MET A 1 3.37 20.34 -33.86
CA MET A 1 3.27 20.63 -32.42
C MET A 1 2.12 19.82 -31.84
N ALA A 2 2.31 19.12 -30.71
CA ALA A 2 1.23 18.32 -30.11
C ALA A 2 0.05 19.22 -29.74
N SER A 3 -1.19 18.76 -30.01
CA SER A 3 -2.37 19.55 -29.66
C SER A 3 -2.49 19.72 -28.14
N PRO A 4 -3.06 20.82 -27.65
CA PRO A 4 -3.27 21.03 -26.21
C PRO A 4 -4.03 19.88 -25.53
N ARG A 5 -4.93 19.20 -26.27
CA ARG A 5 -5.66 18.01 -25.80
C ARG A 5 -4.75 16.80 -25.61
N ALA A 6 -3.78 16.59 -26.52
CA ALA A 6 -2.81 15.50 -26.41
C ALA A 6 -1.93 15.69 -25.15
N LEU A 7 -1.48 16.92 -24.90
CA LEU A 7 -0.71 17.26 -23.70
C LEU A 7 -1.51 17.04 -22.40
N LEU A 8 -2.78 17.43 -22.36
CA LEU A 8 -3.64 17.19 -21.19
C LEU A 8 -3.90 15.70 -20.93
N SER A 9 -4.08 14.90 -21.99
CA SER A 9 -4.24 13.45 -21.89
C SER A 9 -2.98 12.79 -21.32
N GLN A 10 -1.80 13.16 -21.84
CA GLN A 10 -0.52 12.69 -21.33
C GLN A 10 -0.29 13.10 -19.87
N LEU A 11 -0.64 14.33 -19.50
CA LEU A 11 -0.56 14.79 -18.11
C LEU A 11 -1.48 13.98 -17.18
N LYS A 12 -2.70 13.64 -17.62
CA LYS A 12 -3.61 12.78 -16.85
C LYS A 12 -3.05 11.38 -16.68
N GLN A 13 -2.49 10.78 -17.74
CA GLN A 13 -1.85 9.47 -17.68
C GLN A 13 -0.64 9.48 -16.75
N LEU A 14 0.21 10.51 -16.82
CA LEU A 14 1.37 10.67 -15.92
C LEU A 14 0.94 10.87 -14.46
N LYS A 15 -0.13 11.64 -14.21
CA LYS A 15 -0.69 11.81 -12.85
C LYS A 15 -1.27 10.49 -12.33
N ALA A 16 -2.00 9.74 -13.15
CA ALA A 16 -2.56 8.44 -12.78
C ALA A 16 -1.46 7.39 -12.54
N ALA A 17 -0.40 7.39 -13.36
CA ALA A 17 0.75 6.51 -13.18
C ALA A 17 1.57 6.84 -11.92
N ARG A 18 1.58 8.12 -11.51
CA ARG A 18 2.21 8.58 -10.27
C ARG A 18 1.36 8.36 -9.02
N GLN A 19 0.06 8.08 -9.15
CA GLN A 19 -0.75 7.78 -7.98
C GLN A 19 -0.38 6.37 -7.49
N PRO A 20 0.12 6.23 -6.25
CA PRO A 20 0.31 4.91 -5.68
C PRO A 20 -1.04 4.20 -5.71
N ARG A 21 -1.07 2.99 -6.31
CA ARG A 21 -2.29 2.17 -6.28
C ARG A 21 -2.55 1.83 -4.81
N PRO A 22 -3.80 1.96 -4.33
CA PRO A 22 -4.12 1.66 -2.94
C PRO A 22 -3.73 0.22 -2.63
N SER A 23 -3.17 -0.01 -1.44
CA SER A 23 -2.87 -1.36 -1.00
C SER A 23 -4.14 -2.18 -0.78
N PRO A 24 -4.04 -3.52 -0.69
CA PRO A 24 -5.16 -4.36 -0.31
C PRO A 24 -5.77 -3.97 1.04
N ILE A 25 -4.96 -3.47 1.98
CA ILE A 25 -5.44 -2.99 3.29
C ILE A 25 -6.37 -1.80 3.10
N VAL A 26 -5.92 -0.76 2.37
CA VAL A 26 -6.76 0.41 2.09
C VAL A 26 -8.00 0.03 1.30
N ALA A 27 -7.90 -0.92 0.37
CA ALA A 27 -9.03 -1.40 -0.41
C ALA A 27 -10.10 -2.12 0.43
N LEU A 28 -9.70 -2.90 1.44
CA LEU A 28 -10.61 -3.69 2.27
C LEU A 28 -11.13 -2.92 3.49
N TYR A 29 -10.31 -2.05 4.08
CA TYR A 29 -10.61 -1.35 5.34
C TYR A 29 -10.90 0.14 5.16
N GLY A 30 -10.83 0.65 3.93
CA GLY A 30 -11.02 2.07 3.60
C GLY A 30 -9.81 2.95 3.93
N SER A 31 -9.06 2.64 4.98
CA SER A 31 -7.78 3.26 5.31
C SER A 31 -6.86 2.30 6.07
N PHE A 32 -5.56 2.61 6.08
CA PHE A 32 -4.60 1.86 6.88
C PHE A 32 -4.86 2.04 8.39
N ASP A 33 -5.25 3.25 8.80
CA ASP A 33 -5.51 3.53 10.22
C ASP A 33 -6.74 2.76 10.73
N ALA A 34 -7.80 2.63 9.93
CA ALA A 34 -8.97 1.81 10.29
C ALA A 34 -8.61 0.33 10.48
N PHE A 35 -7.69 -0.19 9.67
CA PHE A 35 -7.13 -1.52 9.86
C PHE A 35 -6.32 -1.62 11.16
N ALA A 36 -5.42 -0.66 11.41
CA ALA A 36 -4.61 -0.64 12.63
C ALA A 36 -5.46 -0.56 13.90
N ASP A 37 -6.48 0.28 13.91
CA ASP A 37 -7.41 0.44 15.03
C ASP A 37 -8.17 -0.86 15.30
N LYS A 38 -8.66 -1.54 14.25
CA LYS A 38 -9.30 -2.84 14.39
C LYS A 38 -8.35 -3.88 14.99
N CYS A 39 -7.11 -3.96 14.48
CA CYS A 39 -6.12 -4.89 15.03
C CYS A 39 -5.80 -4.60 16.48
N MET A 40 -5.66 -3.33 16.86
CA MET A 40 -5.41 -2.96 18.25
C MET A 40 -6.62 -3.27 19.15
N ALA A 41 -7.85 -3.13 18.66
CA ALA A 41 -9.04 -3.58 19.37
C ALA A 41 -9.02 -5.11 19.60
N GLU A 42 -8.66 -5.90 18.59
CA GLU A 42 -8.54 -7.36 18.71
C GLU A 42 -7.39 -7.77 19.66
N VAL A 43 -6.33 -6.97 19.78
CA VAL A 43 -5.30 -7.13 20.81
C VAL A 43 -5.89 -6.91 22.21
N GLN A 44 -6.67 -5.84 22.40
CA GLN A 44 -7.32 -5.58 23.71
C GLN A 44 -8.33 -6.67 24.09
N GLU A 45 -8.98 -7.28 23.10
CA GLU A 45 -9.87 -8.43 23.29
C GLU A 45 -9.11 -9.76 23.51
N GLY A 46 -7.77 -9.76 23.46
CA GLY A 46 -6.94 -10.95 23.63
C GLY A 46 -6.95 -11.92 22.45
N LYS A 47 -7.47 -11.51 21.29
CA LYS A 47 -7.51 -12.32 20.06
C LYS A 47 -6.18 -12.29 19.31
N LEU A 48 -5.43 -11.20 19.45
CA LEU A 48 -4.13 -11.00 18.82
C LEU A 48 -3.03 -10.78 19.87
N CYS A 49 -1.80 -11.16 19.51
CA CYS A 49 -0.64 -11.01 20.38
C CYS A 49 -0.31 -9.52 20.59
N PRO A 50 -0.26 -9.03 21.86
CA PRO A 50 0.03 -7.63 22.15
C PRO A 50 1.48 -7.23 21.86
N VAL A 51 2.41 -8.21 21.77
CA VAL A 51 3.82 -7.96 21.50
C VAL A 51 4.08 -7.88 20.01
N ASP A 52 3.56 -8.84 19.24
CA ASP A 52 3.89 -8.96 17.81
C ASP A 52 3.05 -8.01 16.95
N MET A 53 1.76 -7.80 17.26
CA MET A 53 0.90 -7.03 16.38
C MET A 53 1.33 -5.57 16.16
N PRO A 54 1.79 -4.82 17.19
CA PRO A 54 2.33 -3.49 16.96
C PRO A 54 3.50 -3.47 15.97
N VAL A 55 4.38 -4.49 16.02
CA VAL A 55 5.50 -4.65 15.09
C VAL A 55 5.00 -4.95 13.69
N VAL A 56 4.03 -5.86 13.55
CA VAL A 56 3.40 -6.19 12.27
C VAL A 56 2.77 -4.94 11.65
N ILE A 57 1.99 -4.17 12.42
CA ILE A 57 1.37 -2.92 11.95
C ILE A 57 2.44 -1.92 11.48
N ALA A 58 3.55 -1.77 12.23
CA ALA A 58 4.64 -0.88 11.84
C ALA A 58 5.30 -1.30 10.51
N CYS A 59 5.53 -2.60 10.32
CA CYS A 59 6.06 -3.15 9.07
C CYS A 59 5.10 -2.92 7.90
N LEU A 60 3.81 -3.19 8.09
CA LEU A 60 2.79 -2.97 7.06
C LEU A 60 2.62 -1.49 6.71
N ARG A 61 2.73 -0.59 7.69
CA ARG A 61 2.69 0.87 7.48
C ARG A 61 3.88 1.34 6.66
N ARG A 62 5.06 0.76 6.91
CA ARG A 62 6.24 1.00 6.09
C ARG A 62 5.99 0.54 4.64
N TRP A 63 5.45 -0.66 4.43
CA TRP A 63 5.14 -1.16 3.09
C TRP A 63 4.10 -0.30 2.35
N GLU A 64 3.12 0.27 3.07
CA GLU A 64 2.17 1.23 2.52
C GLU A 64 2.86 2.47 1.98
N ARG A 65 3.76 3.05 2.78
CA ARG A 65 4.52 4.25 2.42
C ARG A 65 5.48 3.98 1.25
N ASP A 66 6.18 2.85 1.31
CA ASP A 66 7.24 2.52 0.35
C ASP A 66 6.65 1.95 -0.96
N GLY A 67 5.36 1.57 -0.97
CA GLY A 67 4.69 1.00 -2.14
C GLY A 67 5.06 -0.46 -2.40
N ASP A 68 5.61 -1.15 -1.40
CA ASP A 68 6.16 -2.51 -1.48
C ASP A 68 5.10 -3.57 -1.83
N TRP A 69 3.81 -3.22 -1.77
CA TRP A 69 2.69 -4.06 -2.26
C TRP A 69 2.81 -4.44 -3.74
N ARG A 70 3.62 -3.70 -4.50
CA ARG A 70 3.95 -3.98 -5.90
C ARG A 70 5.14 -4.91 -6.05
N ALA A 71 5.78 -5.36 -4.97
CA ALA A 71 6.95 -6.21 -5.08
C ALA A 71 6.57 -7.53 -5.78
N GLN A 72 7.23 -7.80 -6.90
CA GLN A 72 7.09 -9.07 -7.60
C GLN A 72 8.22 -9.99 -7.19
N ARG A 73 7.87 -11.24 -6.86
CA ARG A 73 8.86 -12.29 -6.63
C ARG A 73 9.44 -12.74 -7.96
N ARG A 74 10.73 -12.50 -8.17
CA ARG A 74 11.50 -13.11 -9.26
C ARG A 74 11.69 -14.60 -8.96
N GLY A 75 11.88 -15.41 -10.00
CA GLY A 75 12.10 -16.86 -9.87
C GLY A 75 13.33 -17.25 -9.02
N ASN A 76 14.21 -16.31 -8.71
CA ASN A 76 15.38 -16.47 -7.83
C ASN A 76 15.10 -16.14 -6.34
N GLY A 77 13.83 -15.89 -5.96
CA GLY A 77 13.46 -15.59 -4.57
C GLY A 77 13.67 -14.15 -4.12
N VAL A 78 14.15 -13.26 -4.99
CA VAL A 78 14.28 -11.83 -4.70
C VAL A 78 12.97 -11.11 -4.98
N TRP A 79 12.58 -10.22 -4.07
CA TRP A 79 11.43 -9.33 -4.23
C TRP A 79 11.91 -7.97 -4.74
N GLU A 80 11.46 -7.58 -5.93
CA GLU A 80 11.75 -6.26 -6.52
C GLU A 80 10.46 -5.46 -6.64
N ALA A 81 10.50 -4.18 -6.29
CA ALA A 81 9.38 -3.27 -6.53
C ALA A 81 8.97 -3.32 -8.01
N ALA A 82 7.69 -3.58 -8.33
CA ALA A 82 7.25 -3.52 -9.72
C ALA A 82 7.42 -2.09 -10.25
N ARG A 83 8.25 -1.98 -11.28
CA ARG A 83 8.49 -0.75 -12.04
C ARG A 83 7.21 -0.25 -12.73
#